data_AF-A0A1F2S1Q8-F1
#
_entry.id   AF-A0A1F2S1Q8-F1
#
_cell.length_a   1.000
_cell.length_b   1.000
_cell.length_c   1.000
_cell.angle_alpha   90.00
_cell.angle_beta   90.00
_cell.angle_gamma   90.00
#
_symmetry.space_group_name_H-M   'P 1'
#
loop_
_entity.id
_entity.type
_entity.pdbx_description
1 polymer ?
#
loop_
_entity_poly.entity_id
_entity_poly.type
_entity_poly.pdbx_seq_one_letter_code
_entity_poly.pdbx_strand_id
1 'polypeptide(L)' 'MCICRDTRWKTAAVRLGDHVTIGLGTIVGIGVEAGPRCQVGALSCVPKCSRLKGGATYVGTPVRELRPHEERSLDSPPLP' A
#
# COMPACT_ATOMS: atom_id res chain seq x y z
N MET A 1 14.39 8.89 -0.02
CA MET A 1 14.32 9.02 1.46
C MET A 1 13.92 10.44 1.81
N CYS A 2 12.64 10.69 2.08
CA CYS A 2 12.14 12.01 2.49
C CYS A 2 11.61 11.92 3.93
N ILE A 3 12.52 11.86 4.90
CA ILE A 3 12.18 12.03 6.31
C ILE A 3 11.90 13.53 6.52
N CYS A 4 10.74 13.88 7.05
CA CYS A 4 10.37 15.27 7.37
C CYS A 4 11.06 15.71 8.67
N ARG A 5 12.39 15.76 8.70
CA ARG A 5 13.17 16.27 9.84
C ARG A 5 13.41 17.78 9.80
N ASP A 6 12.97 18.45 8.73
CA ASP A 6 13.14 19.88 8.54
C ASP A 6 11.84 20.62 8.84
N THR A 7 11.92 21.81 9.46
CA THR A 7 10.82 22.73 9.84
C THR A 7 10.06 23.33 8.64
N ARG A 8 10.12 22.69 7.47
CA ARG A 8 9.48 23.15 6.23
C ARG A 8 8.30 22.24 5.91
N TRP A 9 7.16 22.85 5.57
CA TRP A 9 6.03 22.09 5.01
C TRP A 9 6.44 21.44 3.69
N LYS A 10 6.28 20.12 3.61
CA LYS A 10 6.50 19.32 2.40
C LYS A 10 5.15 18.76 1.98
N THR A 11 4.68 19.17 0.81
CA THR A 11 3.46 18.64 0.19
C THR A 11 3.84 18.00 -1.14
N ALA A 12 3.12 16.94 -1.51
CA ALA A 12 3.22 16.32 -2.83
C ALA A 12 1.91 15.62 -3.12
N ALA A 13 1.50 15.62 -4.39
CA ALA A 13 0.31 14.91 -4.83
C ALA A 13 0.46 13.40 -4.63
N VAL A 14 -0.66 12.72 -4.38
CA VAL A 14 -0.76 11.26 -4.46
C VAL A 14 -1.43 10.94 -5.80
N ARG A 15 -0.76 10.12 -6.61
CA ARG A 15 -1.26 9.71 -7.93
C ARG A 15 -1.76 8.27 -7.84
N LEU A 16 -3.05 8.08 -8.06
CA LEU A 16 -3.67 6.76 -8.14
C LEU A 16 -4.02 6.48 -9.61
N GLY A 17 -3.62 5.31 -10.11
CA GLY A 17 -4.01 4.84 -11.43
C GLY A 17 -5.45 4.32 -11.49
N ASP A 18 -5.82 3.77 -12.64
CA ASP A 18 -7.17 3.27 -12.87
C ASP A 18 -7.49 2.06 -11.99
N HIS A 19 -8.72 2.02 -11.45
CA HIS A 19 -9.23 0.89 -10.65
C HIS A 19 -8.35 0.53 -9.44
N VAL A 20 -7.70 1.53 -8.83
CA VAL A 20 -6.97 1.33 -7.57
C VAL A 20 -7.95 1.21 -6.40
N THR A 21 -7.75 0.20 -5.55
CA THR A 21 -8.54 0.01 -4.34
C THR A 21 -7.71 0.38 -3.12
N ILE A 22 -8.25 1.24 -2.26
CA ILE A 22 -7.64 1.64 -0.99
C ILE A 22 -8.50 1.13 0.15
N GLY A 23 -7.89 0.30 1.00
CA GLY A 23 -8.54 -0.27 2.17
C GLY A 23 -8.86 0.78 3.24
N LEU A 24 -9.84 0.45 4.07
CA LEU A 24 -10.28 1.32 5.16
C LEU A 24 -9.16 1.57 6.16
N GLY A 25 -9.04 2.82 6.62
CA GLY A 25 -8.03 3.22 7.61
C GLY A 25 -6.60 3.18 7.10
N THR A 26 -6.37 3.06 5.79
CA THR A 26 -5.02 3.17 5.23
C THR A 26 -4.49 4.61 5.32
N ILE A 27 -3.20 4.72 5.61
CA ILE A 27 -2.46 6.00 5.55
C ILE A 27 -1.57 5.98 4.31
N VAL A 28 -1.78 6.94 3.41
CA VAL A 28 -0.96 7.10 2.20
C VAL A 28 -0.03 8.31 2.36
N GLY A 29 1.28 8.06 2.27
CA GLY A 29 2.28 9.12 2.33
C GLY A 29 2.25 10.07 1.14
N ILE A 30 2.74 11.29 1.33
CA ILE A 30 2.91 12.28 0.25
C ILE A 30 3.80 11.73 -0.88
N GLY A 31 3.49 12.09 -2.13
CA GLY A 31 4.30 11.72 -3.29
C GLY A 31 4.21 10.24 -3.67
N VAL A 32 3.20 9.51 -3.19
CA VAL A 32 2.98 8.12 -3.58
C VAL A 32 2.40 8.04 -4.99
N GLU A 33 2.87 7.07 -5.76
CA GLU A 33 2.35 6.72 -7.08
C GLU A 33 1.88 5.26 -7.08
N ALA A 34 0.58 5.04 -7.28
CA ALA A 34 0.00 3.71 -7.39
C ALA A 34 -0.34 3.38 -8.84
N GLY A 35 0.22 2.28 -9.36
CA GLY A 35 -0.10 1.78 -10.69
C GLY A 35 -1.55 1.29 -10.82
N PRO A 36 -2.04 1.09 -12.06
CA PRO A 36 -3.43 0.64 -12.31
C PRO A 36 -3.70 -0.73 -11.69
N ARG A 37 -4.94 -0.96 -11.23
CA ARG A 37 -5.40 -2.19 -10.56
C ARG A 37 -4.59 -2.57 -9.31
N CYS A 38 -3.90 -1.61 -8.69
CA CYS A 38 -3.22 -1.82 -7.41
C CYS A 38 -4.25 -1.91 -6.27
N GLN A 39 -4.00 -2.80 -5.31
CA GLN A 39 -4.85 -2.94 -4.12
C GLN A 39 -4.02 -2.69 -2.86
N VAL A 40 -4.51 -1.83 -1.97
CA VAL A 40 -3.92 -1.61 -0.64
C VAL A 40 -4.90 -2.11 0.41
N GLY A 41 -4.47 -3.02 1.27
CA GLY A 41 -5.32 -3.60 2.32
C GLY A 41 -5.69 -2.60 3.41
N ALA A 42 -6.70 -2.95 4.21
CA ALA A 42 -7.12 -2.15 5.35
C ALA A 42 -5.98 -1.94 6.35
N LEU A 43 -6.03 -0.81 7.08
CA LEU A 43 -5.09 -0.46 8.15
C LEU A 43 -3.60 -0.50 7.73
N SER A 44 -3.31 -0.28 6.45
CA SER A 44 -1.95 -0.33 5.90
C SER A 44 -1.32 1.07 5.81
N CYS A 45 0.00 1.15 5.96
CA CYS A 45 0.74 2.43 5.93
C CYS A 45 1.73 2.47 4.77
N VAL A 46 1.44 3.29 3.75
CA VAL A 46 2.29 3.48 2.56
C VAL A 46 3.32 4.58 2.84
N PRO A 47 4.64 4.27 2.79
CA PRO A 47 5.67 5.27 3.03
C PRO A 47 5.68 6.38 1.98
N LYS A 48 6.17 7.56 2.36
CA LYS A 48 6.31 8.73 1.48
C LYS A 48 7.18 8.41 0.26
N CYS A 49 6.84 8.99 -0.89
CA CYS A 49 7.54 8.82 -2.16
C CYS A 49 7.70 7.35 -2.61
N SER A 50 6.77 6.47 -2.21
CA SER A 50 6.78 5.07 -2.64
C SER A 50 6.06 4.90 -3.98
N ARG A 51 6.55 3.99 -4.81
CA ARG A 51 5.89 3.57 -6.05
C ARG A 51 5.32 2.17 -5.88
N LEU A 52 4.00 2.04 -6.01
CA LEU A 52 3.30 0.77 -5.96
C LEU A 52 3.10 0.22 -7.37
N LYS A 53 3.44 -1.04 -7.58
CA LYS A 53 3.30 -1.74 -8.86
C LYS A 53 1.82 -1.93 -9.19
N GLY A 54 1.45 -1.72 -10.45
CA GLY A 54 0.10 -2.02 -10.93
C GLY A 54 -0.20 -3.52 -10.89
N GLY A 55 -1.44 -3.89 -10.58
CA GLY A 55 -1.89 -5.28 -10.46
C GLY A 55 -1.33 -6.05 -9.27
N ALA A 56 -0.69 -5.38 -8.30
CA ALA A 56 -0.19 -6.00 -7.07
C ALA A 56 -1.06 -5.62 -5.87
N THR A 57 -1.05 -6.49 -4.86
CA THR A 57 -1.74 -6.28 -3.58
C THR A 57 -0.71 -5.96 -2.50
N TYR A 58 -1.01 -4.97 -1.67
CA TYR A 58 -0.10 -4.39 -0.69
C TYR A 58 -0.76 -4.37 0.68
N VAL A 59 -0.09 -4.90 1.71
CA VAL A 59 -0.64 -4.96 3.09
C VAL A 59 0.41 -4.64 4.14
N GLY A 60 -0.04 -4.23 5.32
CA GLY A 60 0.80 -4.07 6.51
C GLY A 60 1.28 -2.65 6.77
N THR A 61 1.98 -2.49 7.89
CA THR A 61 2.49 -1.20 8.38
C THR A 61 3.94 -1.39 8.86
N PRO A 62 4.96 -1.03 8.05
CA PRO A 62 4.90 -0.45 6.71
C PRO A 62 4.48 -1.45 5.63
N VAL A 63 3.91 -0.94 4.55
CA VAL A 63 3.33 -1.78 3.49
C VAL A 63 4.38 -2.68 2.80
N ARG A 64 3.98 -3.92 2.52
CA ARG A 64 4.72 -4.92 1.75
C ARG A 64 3.85 -5.48 0.64
N GLU A 65 4.46 -5.82 -0.49
CA GLU A 65 3.76 -6.54 -1.56
C GLU A 65 3.38 -7.92 -1.05
N LEU A 66 2.09 -8.19 -1.01
CA LEU A 66 1.55 -9.51 -0.79
C LEU A 66 1.81 -10.31 -2.06
N ARG A 67 2.76 -11.22 -1.99
CA ARG A 67 2.87 -12.25 -3.03
C ARG A 67 1.62 -13.12 -2.91
N PRO A 68 1.00 -13.53 -4.03
CA PRO A 68 -0.02 -14.55 -3.97
C PRO A 68 0.58 -15.76 -3.26
N HIS A 69 0.09 -16.06 -2.05
CA HIS A 69 0.20 -17.40 -1.54
C HIS A 69 -0.78 -18.21 -2.37
N GLU A 70 -0.31 -19.33 -2.94
CA GLU A 70 -1.18 -20.34 -3.54
C GLU A 70 -2.41 -20.51 -2.66
N GLU A 71 -3.58 -20.46 -3.29
CA GLU A 71 -4.90 -20.50 -2.68
C GLU A 71 -4.92 -21.35 -1.42
N ARG A 72 -4.91 -20.71 -0.24
CA ARG A 72 -5.22 -21.43 0.99
C ARG A 72 -6.72 -21.70 0.92
N SER A 73 -7.07 -22.89 0.44
CA SER A 73 -8.46 -23.36 0.40
C SER A 73 -9.10 -23.13 1.77
N LEU A 74 -10.37 -22.72 1.75
CA LEU A 74 -11.18 -22.50 2.95
C LEU A 74 -11.30 -23.76 3.84
N ASP A 75 -10.82 -24.91 3.37
CA ASP A 75 -10.72 -26.21 4.08
C ASP A 75 -9.44 -26.37 4.92
N SER A 76 -8.54 -25.38 4.92
CA SER A 76 -7.28 -25.48 5.67
C SER A 76 -7.53 -25.35 7.18
N PRO A 77 -7.09 -26.29 8.04
CA PRO A 77 -7.27 -26.17 9.48
C PRO A 77 -6.55 -24.92 10.03
N PRO A 78 -7.07 -24.27 11.08
CA PRO A 78 -6.39 -23.13 11.70
C PRO A 78 -4.99 -23.53 12.16
N LEU A 79 -4.01 -22.65 11.94
CA LEU A 79 -2.64 -22.87 12.42
C LEU A 79 -2.65 -22.82 13.97
N PRO A 80 -1.81 -23.63 14.65
CA PRO A 80 -1.75 -23.69 16.11
C PRO A 80 -1.35 -22.36 16.76
#